data_AF-A0A0Q9N7R4-F1
#
_entry.id   AF-A0A0Q9N7R4-F1
#
_cell.length_a   1.000
_cell.length_b   1.000
_cell.length_c   1.000
_cell.angle_alpha   90.00
_cell.angle_beta   90.00
_cell.angle_gamma   90.00
#
_symmetry.space_group_name_H-M   'P 1'
#
loop_
_entity.id
_entity.type
_entity.pdbx_description
1 polymer ?
#
loop_
_entity_poly.entity_id
_entity_poly.type
_entity_poly.pdbx_seq_one_letter_code
_entity_poly.pdbx_strand_id
1 'polypeptide(L)'
;MGDSLLEQHEGARTQEAASVDIRDLYRRGDPLRFIAAAKDCSTEEVSVLALTQADIKDELERSRAVRRRCLATNETLLANEDMIERLHASEIDRDEIPKVLTALGISIDVQIAAELLHIPGIPGGQPVEEVLPRRLSDKLSLLYVTGVHHQIEPDYQLALGKMSLAAVSELRGLLNSRLPYRRMAEILAVIETTALAIRARAITTISHADYKNAVETTSLRLGSIANDSSDPWPVPAAKLRTRYGYGSWESVLKSAGMRLMSYDQRFSEVDYLEALDRFTEDCINLGIPMNIELYDQWIMAEAAVKNECPSAVEVIRHYGSWDEAIEVVLPRDLESDEEPDSHEFHWGFPFGFEDESLAINEAKSQRATEEWKQAGELIGQLLAKMPWNGFLRVEYDGDEEITTRPYAQGTPSADGVWCEIVSEQYLPTAEWPIDRRYLEKSGWSAPDEEVPNWRKERVPTGEAGHAIVRGLRHGRRCKDANKLRWSTGEFPSGPGPDGGVTIERALEGEVQNLRNAA
;
A
#
# COMPACT_ATOMS: atom_id res chain seq x y z
N MET A 1 38.56 -21.52 -40.42
CA MET A 1 38.26 -22.24 -39.16
C MET A 1 38.42 -21.31 -37.96
N GLY A 2 37.79 -20.12 -38.00
CA GLY A 2 37.96 -19.07 -36.97
C GLY A 2 36.64 -18.51 -36.45
N ASP A 3 35.59 -18.48 -37.29
CA ASP A 3 34.29 -17.93 -36.89
C ASP A 3 33.45 -18.87 -36.01
N SER A 4 33.70 -20.18 -36.05
CA SER A 4 32.90 -21.16 -35.30
C SER A 4 33.17 -21.19 -33.78
N LEU A 5 34.22 -20.52 -33.29
CA LEU A 5 34.57 -20.50 -31.86
C LEU A 5 34.06 -19.24 -31.14
N LEU A 6 33.75 -18.17 -31.86
CA LEU A 6 33.17 -16.95 -31.29
C LEU A 6 31.67 -17.11 -31.03
N GLU A 7 30.93 -17.74 -31.96
CA GLU A 7 29.51 -18.05 -31.77
C GLU A 7 29.26 -19.06 -30.63
N GLN A 8 30.21 -19.98 -30.39
CA GLN A 8 30.12 -20.94 -29.27
C GLN A 8 30.39 -20.29 -27.91
N HIS A 9 31.16 -19.19 -27.84
CA HIS A 9 31.39 -18.45 -26.60
C HIS A 9 30.28 -17.44 -26.28
N GLU A 10 29.63 -16.86 -27.30
CA GLU A 10 28.43 -16.02 -27.09
C GLU A 10 27.22 -16.87 -26.66
N GLY A 11 27.01 -18.05 -27.27
CA GLY A 11 25.96 -19.00 -26.89
C GLY A 11 26.15 -19.60 -25.49
N ALA A 12 27.40 -19.80 -25.04
CA ALA A 12 27.70 -20.30 -23.70
C ALA A 12 27.44 -19.24 -22.61
N ARG A 13 27.73 -17.94 -22.88
CA ARG A 13 27.44 -16.84 -21.95
C ARG A 13 25.94 -16.55 -21.83
N THR A 14 25.16 -16.74 -22.90
CA THR A 14 23.69 -16.62 -22.85
C THR A 14 23.02 -17.81 -22.17
N GLN A 15 23.63 -19.00 -22.18
CA GLN A 15 23.10 -20.17 -21.45
C GLN A 15 23.44 -20.21 -19.96
N GLU A 16 24.55 -19.58 -19.51
CA GLU A 16 24.89 -19.51 -18.08
C GLU A 16 24.00 -18.52 -17.31
N ALA A 17 23.55 -17.43 -17.95
CA ALA A 17 22.59 -16.47 -17.38
C ALA A 17 21.17 -17.05 -17.18
N ALA A 18 20.83 -18.12 -17.90
CA ALA A 18 19.52 -18.77 -17.82
C ALA A 18 19.31 -19.61 -16.53
N SER A 19 20.33 -19.80 -15.69
CA SER A 19 20.24 -20.67 -14.50
C SER A 19 20.03 -19.97 -13.16
N VAL A 20 20.00 -18.63 -13.12
CA VAL A 20 19.87 -17.90 -11.84
C VAL A 20 18.45 -18.08 -11.30
N ASP A 21 18.28 -18.80 -10.19
CA ASP A 21 16.97 -18.99 -9.58
C ASP A 21 16.51 -17.68 -8.90
N ILE A 22 15.37 -17.13 -9.32
CA ILE A 22 14.76 -15.92 -8.73
C ILE A 22 14.53 -16.15 -7.25
N ARG A 23 14.09 -17.36 -6.88
CA ARG A 23 13.85 -17.73 -5.49
C ARG A 23 15.12 -17.59 -4.65
N ASP A 24 16.27 -18.01 -5.16
CA ASP A 24 17.53 -17.94 -4.43
C ASP A 24 18.04 -16.49 -4.28
N LEU A 25 17.97 -15.67 -5.33
CA LEU A 25 18.30 -14.24 -5.22
C LEU A 25 17.36 -13.53 -4.24
N TYR A 26 16.07 -13.84 -4.31
CA TYR A 26 15.05 -13.29 -3.43
C TYR A 26 15.33 -13.63 -1.96
N ARG A 27 15.59 -14.91 -1.65
CA ARG A 27 15.95 -15.40 -0.30
C ARG A 27 17.24 -14.80 0.24
N ARG A 28 18.20 -14.50 -0.64
CA ARG A 28 19.44 -13.81 -0.27
C ARG A 28 19.24 -12.34 0.08
N GLY A 29 18.03 -11.81 -0.12
CA GLY A 29 17.73 -10.40 0.14
C GLY A 29 18.35 -9.47 -0.89
N ASP A 30 18.55 -9.93 -2.14
CA ASP A 30 18.96 -9.05 -3.22
C ASP A 30 17.83 -8.04 -3.56
N PRO A 31 18.15 -6.78 -3.90
CA PRO A 31 17.16 -5.78 -4.31
C PRO A 31 16.32 -6.24 -5.50
N LEU A 32 15.03 -5.91 -5.50
CA LEU A 32 14.15 -6.28 -6.61
C LEU A 32 14.65 -5.71 -7.95
N ARG A 33 15.18 -4.48 -7.95
CA ARG A 33 15.81 -3.85 -9.13
C ARG A 33 16.99 -4.68 -9.66
N PHE A 34 17.82 -5.20 -8.77
CA PHE A 34 18.93 -6.07 -9.16
C PHE A 34 18.46 -7.41 -9.74
N ILE A 35 17.44 -8.02 -9.13
CA ILE A 35 16.85 -9.28 -9.62
C ILE A 35 16.21 -9.08 -10.99
N ALA A 36 15.49 -7.98 -11.17
CA ALA A 36 14.84 -7.55 -12.41
C ALA A 36 15.88 -7.37 -13.54
N ALA A 37 16.97 -6.63 -13.26
CA ALA A 37 18.07 -6.46 -14.20
C ALA A 37 18.78 -7.79 -14.54
N ALA A 38 18.94 -8.70 -13.59
CA ALA A 38 19.54 -10.02 -13.83
C ALA A 38 18.65 -10.95 -14.68
N LYS A 39 17.35 -10.66 -14.77
CA LYS A 39 16.35 -11.45 -15.49
C LYS A 39 15.76 -10.78 -16.72
N ASP A 40 16.17 -9.55 -17.01
CA ASP A 40 15.66 -8.73 -18.12
C ASP A 40 14.12 -8.61 -18.05
N CYS A 41 13.60 -8.33 -16.86
CA CYS A 41 12.18 -8.19 -16.57
C CYS A 41 11.91 -6.98 -15.64
N SER A 42 10.64 -6.62 -15.42
CA SER A 42 10.27 -5.51 -14.53
C SER A 42 10.24 -5.92 -13.04
N THR A 43 10.28 -4.95 -12.13
CA THR A 43 10.16 -5.19 -10.67
C THR A 43 8.82 -5.79 -10.27
N GLU A 44 7.75 -5.42 -10.98
CA GLU A 44 6.41 -5.99 -10.85
C GLU A 44 6.44 -7.47 -11.26
N GLU A 45 7.09 -7.79 -12.39
CA GLU A 45 7.22 -9.17 -12.87
C GLU A 45 8.03 -10.02 -11.88
N VAL A 46 9.12 -9.49 -11.31
CA VAL A 46 9.86 -10.18 -10.23
C VAL A 46 8.96 -10.42 -9.02
N SER A 47 8.13 -9.46 -8.63
CA SER A 47 7.23 -9.59 -7.49
C SER A 47 6.18 -10.68 -7.72
N VAL A 48 5.59 -10.76 -8.92
CA VAL A 48 4.67 -11.84 -9.31
C VAL A 48 5.38 -13.20 -9.35
N LEU A 49 6.61 -13.25 -9.87
CA LEU A 49 7.42 -14.48 -9.88
C LEU A 49 7.80 -14.91 -8.46
N ALA A 50 8.13 -13.98 -7.57
CA ALA A 50 8.37 -14.25 -6.16
C ALA A 50 7.09 -14.76 -5.47
N LEU A 51 5.92 -14.18 -5.72
CA LEU A 51 4.64 -14.66 -5.18
C LEU A 51 4.35 -16.11 -5.57
N THR A 52 4.68 -16.49 -6.81
CA THR A 52 4.40 -17.83 -7.33
C THR A 52 5.45 -18.89 -6.96
N GLN A 53 6.71 -18.49 -6.79
CA GLN A 53 7.84 -19.41 -6.57
C GLN A 53 8.34 -19.45 -5.12
N ALA A 54 8.18 -18.34 -4.38
CA ALA A 54 8.66 -18.22 -3.00
C ALA A 54 7.57 -18.63 -2.00
N ASP A 55 7.94 -19.57 -1.14
CA ASP A 55 7.09 -19.97 -0.02
C ASP A 55 7.27 -19.03 1.18
N ILE A 56 6.44 -19.26 2.20
CA ILE A 56 6.41 -18.50 3.45
C ILE A 56 7.79 -18.48 4.17
N LYS A 57 8.59 -19.54 4.02
CA LYS A 57 9.90 -19.63 4.66
C LYS A 57 10.93 -18.78 3.93
N ASP A 58 10.80 -18.66 2.61
CA ASP A 58 11.69 -17.86 1.77
C ASP A 58 11.59 -16.37 2.10
N GLU A 59 10.40 -15.88 2.44
CA GLU A 59 10.16 -14.49 2.86
C GLU A 59 10.85 -14.15 4.19
N LEU A 60 10.77 -15.08 5.15
CA LEU A 60 11.49 -14.95 6.40
C LEU A 60 13.01 -14.95 6.19
N GLU A 61 13.49 -15.78 5.26
CA GLU A 61 14.90 -15.81 4.88
C GLU A 61 15.33 -14.52 4.18
N ARG A 62 14.53 -14.01 3.23
CA ARG A 62 14.74 -12.70 2.59
C ARG A 62 14.86 -11.63 3.65
N SER A 63 13.88 -11.50 4.54
CA SER A 63 13.88 -10.38 5.48
C SER A 63 15.03 -10.45 6.50
N ARG A 64 15.44 -11.66 6.92
CA ARG A 64 16.66 -11.84 7.72
C ARG A 64 17.92 -11.45 6.93
N ALA A 65 17.97 -11.77 5.64
CA ALA A 65 19.10 -11.46 4.78
C ALA A 65 19.18 -9.95 4.49
N VAL A 66 18.08 -9.31 4.08
CA VAL A 66 17.95 -7.86 3.89
C VAL A 66 18.43 -7.14 5.14
N ARG A 67 17.88 -7.45 6.33
CA ARG A 67 18.32 -6.79 7.57
C ARG A 67 19.81 -6.93 7.82
N ARG A 68 20.36 -8.15 7.71
CA ARG A 68 21.78 -8.39 7.98
C ARG A 68 22.66 -7.60 7.01
N ARG A 69 22.31 -7.60 5.73
CA ARG A 69 23.08 -6.94 4.68
C ARG A 69 22.95 -5.41 4.78
N CYS A 70 21.75 -4.87 4.95
CA CYS A 70 21.50 -3.44 5.14
C CYS A 70 22.23 -2.89 6.36
N LEU A 71 22.17 -3.56 7.52
CA LEU A 71 22.89 -3.11 8.72
C LEU A 71 24.42 -3.08 8.50
N ALA A 72 25.00 -4.17 7.98
CA ALA A 72 26.44 -4.24 7.74
C ALA A 72 26.91 -3.23 6.69
N THR A 73 26.09 -3.01 5.65
CA THR A 73 26.37 -2.06 4.58
C THR A 73 26.27 -0.63 5.08
N ASN A 74 25.23 -0.31 5.86
CA ASN A 74 25.05 1.02 6.45
C ASN A 74 26.18 1.36 7.42
N GLU A 75 26.60 0.43 8.29
CA GLU A 75 27.78 0.61 9.14
C GLU A 75 29.04 0.96 8.33
N THR A 76 29.20 0.32 7.16
CA THR A 76 30.33 0.58 6.26
C THR A 76 30.20 1.93 5.56
N LEU A 77 29.00 2.31 5.12
CA LEU A 77 28.74 3.62 4.49
C LEU A 77 29.00 4.76 5.47
N LEU A 78 28.49 4.65 6.70
CA LEU A 78 28.72 5.64 7.77
C LEU A 78 30.21 5.77 8.12
N ALA A 79 30.94 4.65 8.18
CA ALA A 79 32.39 4.69 8.40
C ALA A 79 33.19 5.38 7.27
N ASN A 80 32.57 5.61 6.11
CA ASN A 80 33.19 6.19 4.92
C ASN A 80 32.45 7.43 4.39
N GLU A 81 31.64 8.10 5.22
CA GLU A 81 30.79 9.24 4.85
C GLU A 81 31.57 10.35 4.12
N ASP A 82 32.67 10.85 4.71
CA ASP A 82 33.53 11.88 4.12
C ASP A 82 34.03 11.54 2.70
N MET A 83 34.19 10.25 2.40
CA MET A 83 34.62 9.81 1.09
C MET A 83 33.46 9.75 0.12
N ILE A 84 32.29 9.29 0.56
CA ILE A 84 31.06 9.27 -0.23
C ILE A 84 30.70 10.69 -0.66
N GLU A 85 30.75 11.66 0.26
CA GLU A 85 30.49 13.07 -0.05
C GLU A 85 31.45 13.62 -1.11
N ARG A 86 32.74 13.26 -1.03
CA ARG A 86 33.74 13.67 -2.04
C ARG A 86 33.49 13.04 -3.39
N LEU A 87 33.09 11.78 -3.45
CA LEU A 87 32.74 11.10 -4.70
C LEU A 87 31.49 11.74 -5.33
N HIS A 88 30.47 12.04 -4.52
CA HIS A 88 29.27 12.73 -4.97
C HIS A 88 29.58 14.16 -5.46
N ALA A 89 30.42 14.91 -4.73
CA ALA A 89 30.89 16.24 -5.13
C ALA A 89 31.74 16.21 -6.41
N SER A 90 32.25 15.04 -6.79
CA SER A 90 32.96 14.80 -8.04
C SER A 90 32.05 14.33 -9.18
N GLU A 91 30.72 14.47 -9.03
CA GLU A 91 29.71 14.09 -10.01
C GLU A 91 29.69 12.58 -10.35
N ILE A 92 30.16 11.73 -9.43
CA ILE A 92 30.03 10.27 -9.57
C ILE A 92 28.61 9.88 -9.20
N ASP A 93 27.95 9.17 -10.11
CA ASP A 93 26.60 8.66 -9.92
C ASP A 93 26.49 7.75 -8.68
N ARG A 94 25.36 7.82 -7.97
CA ARG A 94 25.10 7.08 -6.73
C ARG A 94 25.16 5.56 -6.92
N ASP A 95 24.83 5.04 -8.10
CA ASP A 95 24.99 3.62 -8.45
C ASP A 95 26.47 3.20 -8.64
N GLU A 96 27.34 4.17 -8.95
CA GLU A 96 28.77 3.93 -9.21
C GLU A 96 29.63 4.09 -7.94
N ILE A 97 29.21 4.92 -6.99
CA ILE A 97 29.92 5.14 -5.71
C ILE A 97 30.31 3.81 -5.02
N PRO A 98 29.41 2.82 -4.82
CA PRO A 98 29.78 1.56 -4.16
C PRO A 98 30.82 0.74 -4.91
N LYS A 99 30.82 0.81 -6.26
CA LYS A 99 31.81 0.13 -7.10
C LYS A 99 33.18 0.78 -6.92
N VAL A 100 33.23 2.11 -6.83
CA VAL A 100 34.46 2.86 -6.53
C VAL A 100 34.98 2.53 -5.12
N LEU A 101 34.12 2.51 -4.10
CA LEU A 101 34.51 2.09 -2.74
C LEU A 101 35.14 0.70 -2.72
N THR A 102 34.53 -0.24 -3.46
CA THR A 102 35.06 -1.60 -3.61
C THR A 102 36.42 -1.61 -4.31
N ALA A 103 36.59 -0.83 -5.37
CA ALA A 103 37.86 -0.68 -6.08
C ALA A 103 38.97 -0.07 -5.19
N LEU A 104 38.61 0.74 -4.20
CA LEU A 104 39.50 1.31 -3.18
C LEU A 104 39.82 0.34 -2.04
N GLY A 105 39.30 -0.90 -2.08
CA GLY A 105 39.58 -1.94 -1.10
C GLY A 105 38.63 -1.99 0.10
N ILE A 106 37.51 -1.25 0.05
CA ILE A 106 36.48 -1.32 1.10
C ILE A 106 35.54 -2.48 0.77
N SER A 107 35.40 -3.41 1.72
CA SER A 107 34.46 -4.53 1.59
C SER A 107 33.03 -4.03 1.85
N ILE A 108 32.27 -3.79 0.78
CA ILE A 108 30.88 -3.34 0.85
C ILE A 108 29.99 -4.16 -0.09
N ASP A 109 28.73 -4.36 0.31
CA ASP A 109 27.71 -4.96 -0.55
C ASP A 109 27.27 -3.93 -1.60
N VAL A 110 27.78 -4.05 -2.82
CA VAL A 110 27.56 -3.08 -3.90
C VAL A 110 26.07 -2.90 -4.20
N GLN A 111 25.30 -4.00 -4.21
CA GLN A 111 23.88 -3.96 -4.54
C GLN A 111 23.10 -3.19 -3.48
N ILE A 112 23.30 -3.52 -2.20
CA ILE A 112 22.58 -2.85 -1.10
C ILE A 112 23.04 -1.39 -0.93
N ALA A 113 24.33 -1.13 -1.11
CA ALA A 113 24.86 0.23 -0.98
C ALA A 113 24.30 1.16 -2.05
N ALA A 114 24.09 0.67 -3.27
CA ALA A 114 23.46 1.45 -4.33
C ALA A 114 22.04 1.88 -3.93
N GLU A 115 21.23 0.97 -3.40
CA GLU A 115 19.86 1.29 -2.95
C GLU A 115 19.85 2.29 -1.78
N LEU A 116 20.72 2.09 -0.79
CA LEU A 116 20.79 2.98 0.37
C LEU A 116 21.19 4.42 -0.01
N LEU A 117 22.04 4.59 -1.03
CA LEU A 117 22.46 5.92 -1.49
C LEU A 117 21.39 6.64 -2.32
N HIS A 118 20.39 5.94 -2.86
CA HIS A 118 19.31 6.56 -3.64
C HIS A 118 18.31 7.34 -2.77
N ILE A 119 18.14 6.95 -1.50
CA ILE A 119 17.19 7.59 -0.61
C ILE A 119 17.77 8.88 -0.02
N PRO A 120 17.13 10.05 -0.23
CA PRO A 120 17.56 11.31 0.36
C PRO A 120 17.62 11.20 1.89
N GLY A 121 18.73 11.59 2.50
CA GLY A 121 18.92 11.54 3.96
C GLY A 121 19.71 10.34 4.47
N ILE A 122 20.06 9.37 3.62
CA ILE A 122 21.01 8.30 3.93
C ILE A 122 22.31 8.55 3.15
N PRO A 123 23.04 9.58 3.57
CA PRO A 123 24.38 9.37 4.09
C PRO A 123 24.54 10.10 5.44
N GLY A 124 24.94 9.37 6.50
CA GLY A 124 25.53 9.99 7.70
C GLY A 124 24.62 10.71 8.71
N GLY A 125 23.38 11.04 8.35
CA GLY A 125 22.63 12.10 9.03
C GLY A 125 21.94 11.77 10.36
N GLN A 126 21.82 10.50 10.76
CA GLN A 126 21.45 10.20 12.14
C GLN A 126 22.53 9.33 12.78
N PRO A 127 23.13 9.75 13.91
CA PRO A 127 23.93 8.84 14.68
C PRO A 127 23.05 7.62 14.94
N VAL A 128 23.56 6.43 14.58
CA VAL A 128 22.99 5.17 15.06
C VAL A 128 22.73 5.41 16.55
N GLU A 129 21.47 5.51 16.95
CA GLU A 129 21.13 5.65 18.35
C GLU A 129 21.92 4.55 19.05
N GLU A 130 22.87 5.00 19.88
CA GLU A 130 23.91 4.19 20.48
C GLU A 130 23.25 2.90 20.95
N VAL A 131 23.63 1.75 20.38
CA VAL A 131 22.89 0.48 20.51
C VAL A 131 22.46 0.31 21.96
N LEU A 132 21.20 0.67 22.26
CA LEU A 132 20.82 0.83 23.65
C LEU A 132 20.95 -0.55 24.29
N PRO A 133 21.76 -0.69 25.35
CA PRO A 133 21.98 -1.99 25.95
C PRO A 133 20.62 -2.56 26.36
N ARG A 134 20.39 -3.83 26.05
CA ARG A 134 19.14 -4.54 26.37
C ARG A 134 18.76 -4.27 27.82
N ARG A 135 17.68 -3.51 28.02
CA ARG A 135 17.18 -3.19 29.36
C ARG A 135 16.50 -4.42 29.93
N LEU A 136 16.82 -4.76 31.17
CA LEU A 136 16.17 -5.89 31.84
C LEU A 136 14.68 -5.56 32.08
N SER A 137 14.31 -4.28 32.21
CA SER A 137 12.92 -3.80 32.22
C SER A 137 12.10 -4.20 30.99
N ASP A 138 12.69 -4.19 29.79
CA ASP A 138 12.01 -4.56 28.55
C ASP A 138 11.69 -6.06 28.55
N LYS A 139 12.65 -6.89 28.99
CA LYS A 139 12.41 -8.32 29.19
C LYS A 139 11.32 -8.60 30.23
N LEU A 140 11.32 -7.86 31.34
CA LEU A 140 10.33 -8.02 32.40
C LEU A 140 8.93 -7.60 31.93
N SER A 141 8.83 -6.52 31.12
CA SER A 141 7.59 -6.15 30.45
C SER A 141 7.08 -7.25 29.53
N LEU A 142 7.97 -7.80 28.68
CA LEU A 142 7.62 -8.88 27.76
C LEU A 142 7.01 -10.07 28.52
N LEU A 143 7.72 -10.56 29.55
CA LEU A 143 7.26 -11.67 30.36
C LEU A 143 5.92 -11.39 31.06
N TYR A 144 5.74 -10.18 31.61
CA TYR A 144 4.50 -9.81 32.28
C TYR A 144 3.31 -9.83 31.32
N VAL A 145 3.42 -9.14 30.18
CA VAL A 145 2.34 -9.03 29.21
C VAL A 145 2.03 -10.38 28.57
N THR A 146 3.05 -11.18 28.24
CA THR A 146 2.87 -12.56 27.80
C THR A 146 2.11 -13.38 28.84
N GLY A 147 2.45 -13.23 30.12
CA GLY A 147 1.74 -13.88 31.21
C GLY A 147 0.28 -13.47 31.31
N VAL A 148 -0.01 -12.16 31.20
CA VAL A 148 -1.38 -11.64 31.21
C VAL A 148 -2.19 -12.16 30.03
N HIS A 149 -1.62 -12.15 28.82
CA HIS A 149 -2.27 -12.65 27.61
C HIS A 149 -2.63 -14.14 27.73
N HIS A 150 -1.70 -14.96 28.22
CA HIS A 150 -1.92 -16.40 28.46
C HIS A 150 -2.64 -16.71 29.78
N GLN A 151 -3.16 -15.68 30.47
CA GLN A 151 -3.91 -15.82 31.72
C GLN A 151 -3.17 -16.60 32.81
N ILE A 152 -1.85 -16.41 32.90
CA ILE A 152 -1.02 -17.06 33.91
C ILE A 152 -1.36 -16.53 35.29
N GLU A 153 -1.73 -17.45 36.19
CA GLU A 153 -1.97 -17.12 37.59
C GLU A 153 -0.65 -16.80 38.31
N PRO A 154 -0.62 -15.77 39.17
CA PRO A 154 0.58 -15.39 39.92
C PRO A 154 0.91 -16.44 40.99
N ASP A 155 2.14 -16.96 40.96
CA ASP A 155 2.69 -17.80 42.03
C ASP A 155 3.64 -16.96 42.89
N TYR A 156 3.11 -16.44 44.00
CA TYR A 156 3.86 -15.59 44.91
C TYR A 156 5.01 -16.34 45.61
N GLN A 157 4.89 -17.64 45.83
CA GLN A 157 5.94 -18.42 46.49
C GLN A 157 7.12 -18.63 45.53
N LEU A 158 6.82 -18.94 44.26
CA LEU A 158 7.83 -19.01 43.21
C LEU A 158 8.57 -17.68 43.06
N ALA A 159 7.83 -16.56 43.01
CA ALA A 159 8.40 -15.23 42.88
C ALA A 159 9.38 -14.91 44.02
N LEU A 160 8.96 -15.15 45.26
CA LEU A 160 9.80 -14.95 46.45
C LEU A 160 11.07 -15.80 46.44
N GLY A 161 11.01 -17.01 45.89
CA GLY A 161 12.14 -17.95 45.89
C GLY A 161 13.09 -17.82 44.69
N LYS A 162 12.65 -17.23 43.57
CA LYS A 162 13.42 -17.24 42.30
C LYS A 162 13.74 -15.86 41.75
N MET A 163 12.99 -14.82 42.12
CA MET A 163 13.17 -13.52 41.51
C MET A 163 14.50 -12.88 41.92
N SER A 164 15.24 -12.37 40.94
CA SER A 164 16.51 -11.71 41.22
C SER A 164 16.29 -10.34 41.88
N LEU A 165 17.14 -10.00 42.85
CA LEU A 165 17.09 -8.67 43.50
C LEU A 165 17.32 -7.53 42.50
N ALA A 166 18.09 -7.78 41.44
CA ALA A 166 18.29 -6.82 40.34
C ALA A 166 16.97 -6.51 39.62
N ALA A 167 16.21 -7.53 39.23
CA ALA A 167 14.90 -7.36 38.57
C ALA A 167 13.88 -6.64 39.46
N VAL A 168 13.87 -6.96 40.77
CA VAL A 168 13.00 -6.28 41.74
C VAL A 168 13.39 -4.80 41.88
N SER A 169 14.69 -4.52 41.98
CA SER A 169 15.20 -3.15 42.11
C SER A 169 14.91 -2.31 40.87
N GLU A 170 15.08 -2.89 39.68
CA GLU A 170 14.83 -2.20 38.41
C GLU A 170 13.35 -1.88 38.22
N LEU A 171 12.45 -2.86 38.42
CA LEU A 171 11.00 -2.60 38.35
C LEU A 171 10.55 -1.57 39.39
N ARG A 172 11.12 -1.59 40.60
CA ARG A 172 10.80 -0.60 41.63
C ARG A 172 11.31 0.80 41.27
N GLY A 173 12.46 0.91 40.60
CA GLY A 173 12.99 2.18 40.12
C GLY A 173 12.19 2.76 38.94
N LEU A 174 11.66 1.87 38.09
CA LEU A 174 10.88 2.26 36.91
C LEU A 174 9.43 2.63 37.26
N LEU A 175 8.80 1.87 38.15
CA LEU A 175 7.40 2.04 38.51
C LEU A 175 7.19 3.10 39.60
N ASN A 176 6.02 3.74 39.56
CA ASN A 176 5.62 4.79 40.48
C ASN A 176 5.68 4.32 41.93
N SER A 177 6.32 5.10 42.78
CA SER A 177 6.41 4.83 44.23
C SER A 177 5.04 4.77 44.92
N ARG A 178 3.98 5.27 44.26
CA ARG A 178 2.58 5.19 44.71
C ARG A 178 1.90 3.85 44.38
N LEU A 179 2.54 2.95 43.62
CA LEU A 179 1.98 1.64 43.31
C LEU A 179 1.86 0.79 44.59
N PRO A 180 0.69 0.21 44.91
CA PRO A 180 0.54 -0.63 46.08
C PRO A 180 1.49 -1.84 46.06
N TYR A 181 2.11 -2.17 47.21
CA TYR A 181 3.01 -3.33 47.32
C TYR A 181 2.39 -4.64 46.83
N ARG A 182 1.08 -4.81 47.03
CA ARG A 182 0.33 -5.98 46.54
C ARG A 182 0.35 -6.07 45.00
N ARG A 183 0.20 -4.94 44.31
CA ARG A 183 0.25 -4.88 42.84
C ARG A 183 1.66 -5.14 42.31
N MET A 184 2.68 -4.58 42.96
CA MET A 184 4.07 -4.89 42.64
C MET A 184 4.34 -6.40 42.81
N ALA A 185 3.91 -7.01 43.91
CA ALA A 185 4.08 -8.44 44.14
C ALA A 185 3.35 -9.30 43.10
N GLU A 186 2.15 -8.89 42.67
CA GLU A 186 1.39 -9.55 41.61
C GLU A 186 2.13 -9.49 40.26
N ILE A 187 2.65 -8.33 39.87
CA ILE A 187 3.45 -8.17 38.64
C ILE A 187 4.68 -9.08 38.67
N LEU A 188 5.45 -9.02 39.76
CA LEU A 188 6.65 -9.82 39.96
C LEU A 188 6.33 -11.34 39.89
N ALA A 189 5.20 -11.75 40.49
CA ALA A 189 4.77 -13.14 40.48
C ALA A 189 4.34 -13.62 39.10
N VAL A 190 3.58 -12.83 38.35
CA VAL A 190 3.23 -13.17 36.96
C VAL A 190 4.49 -13.35 36.12
N ILE A 191 5.45 -12.41 36.20
CA ILE A 191 6.70 -12.48 35.42
C ILE A 191 7.45 -13.80 35.65
N GLU A 192 7.66 -14.19 36.90
CA GLU A 192 8.40 -15.41 37.22
C GLU A 192 7.63 -16.68 36.84
N THR A 193 6.31 -16.71 37.07
CA THR A 193 5.48 -17.84 36.63
C THR A 193 5.51 -17.97 35.11
N THR A 194 5.44 -16.87 34.35
CA THR A 194 5.54 -16.90 32.90
C THR A 194 6.91 -17.38 32.44
N ALA A 195 7.99 -16.90 33.06
CA ALA A 195 9.33 -17.37 32.75
C ALA A 195 9.49 -18.88 33.02
N LEU A 196 8.86 -19.41 34.05
CA LEU A 196 8.79 -20.85 34.30
C LEU A 196 7.98 -21.58 33.23
N ALA A 197 6.79 -21.08 32.88
CA ALA A 197 5.93 -21.66 31.85
C ALA A 197 6.62 -21.72 30.46
N ILE A 198 7.39 -20.68 30.10
CA ILE A 198 8.19 -20.66 28.87
C ILE A 198 9.30 -21.72 28.93
N ARG A 199 10.04 -21.81 30.05
CA ARG A 199 11.08 -22.85 30.23
C ARG A 199 10.51 -24.27 30.18
N ALA A 200 9.31 -24.47 30.72
CA ALA A 200 8.56 -25.72 30.66
C ALA A 200 7.92 -26.00 29.29
N ARG A 201 8.02 -25.04 28.34
CA ARG A 201 7.38 -25.08 27.01
C ARG A 201 5.85 -25.16 27.05
N ALA A 202 5.23 -24.76 28.16
CA ALA A 202 3.78 -24.59 28.25
C ALA A 202 3.33 -23.34 27.47
N ILE A 203 4.14 -22.28 27.48
CA ILE A 203 4.02 -21.13 26.59
C ILE A 203 5.19 -21.17 25.62
N THR A 204 4.90 -21.00 24.33
CA THR A 204 5.94 -21.06 23.28
C THR A 204 6.08 -19.78 22.47
N THR A 205 5.05 -18.90 22.44
CA THR A 205 5.03 -17.66 21.65
C THR A 205 4.07 -16.61 22.22
N ILE A 206 4.16 -15.41 21.64
CA ILE A 206 3.09 -14.42 21.57
C ILE A 206 3.26 -13.66 20.24
N SER A 207 2.18 -13.46 19.48
CA SER A 207 2.25 -12.69 18.22
C SER A 207 2.50 -11.20 18.49
N HIS A 208 2.94 -10.46 17.48
CA HIS A 208 3.12 -9.01 17.62
C HIS A 208 1.78 -8.31 17.92
N ALA A 209 0.72 -8.69 17.20
CA ALA A 209 -0.64 -8.20 17.41
C ALA A 209 -1.17 -8.49 18.82
N ASP A 210 -1.02 -9.75 19.28
CA ASP A 210 -1.48 -10.17 20.60
C ASP A 210 -0.75 -9.43 21.72
N TYR A 211 0.56 -9.23 21.55
CA TYR A 211 1.33 -8.45 22.49
C TYR A 211 0.85 -6.99 22.54
N LYS A 212 0.64 -6.34 21.39
CA LYS A 212 0.13 -4.96 21.30
C LYS A 212 -1.22 -4.83 22.00
N ASN A 213 -2.19 -5.68 21.66
CA ASN A 213 -3.52 -5.70 22.26
C ASN A 213 -3.46 -5.95 23.78
N ALA A 214 -2.57 -6.85 24.22
CA ALA A 214 -2.37 -7.14 25.63
C ALA A 214 -1.71 -5.96 26.38
N VAL A 215 -0.77 -5.24 25.76
CA VAL A 215 -0.18 -4.02 26.33
C VAL A 215 -1.26 -2.95 26.51
N GLU A 216 -2.09 -2.70 25.50
CA GLU A 216 -3.15 -1.68 25.56
C GLU A 216 -4.15 -2.01 26.68
N THR A 217 -4.66 -3.24 26.71
CA THR A 217 -5.58 -3.71 27.76
C THR A 217 -4.95 -3.62 29.15
N THR A 218 -3.68 -3.99 29.26
CA THR A 218 -2.94 -3.96 30.53
C THR A 218 -2.67 -2.53 30.98
N SER A 219 -2.33 -1.63 30.06
CA SER A 219 -2.08 -0.22 30.33
C SER A 219 -3.35 0.49 30.79
N LEU A 220 -4.50 0.20 30.17
CA LEU A 220 -5.81 0.69 30.60
C LEU A 220 -6.14 0.25 32.04
N ARG A 221 -5.84 -1.01 32.38
CA ARG A 221 -6.10 -1.57 33.70
C ARG A 221 -5.16 -1.04 34.79
N LEU A 222 -3.88 -0.85 34.45
CA LEU A 222 -2.86 -0.40 35.40
C LEU A 222 -2.84 1.12 35.55
N GLY A 223 -3.22 1.87 34.52
CA GLY A 223 -3.07 3.32 34.46
C GLY A 223 -1.60 3.74 34.29
N SER A 224 -1.31 5.03 34.54
CA SER A 224 0.06 5.53 34.49
C SER A 224 0.86 5.09 35.72
N ILE A 225 1.58 3.98 35.56
CA ILE A 225 2.39 3.35 36.61
C ILE A 225 3.88 3.53 36.40
N ALA A 226 4.35 4.07 35.28
CA ALA A 226 5.76 4.41 35.07
C ALA A 226 6.07 5.78 35.70
N ASN A 227 7.31 5.96 36.18
CA ASN A 227 7.78 7.26 36.68
C ASN A 227 8.00 8.28 35.56
N ASP A 228 8.39 7.81 34.37
CA ASP A 228 8.64 8.64 33.20
C ASP A 228 7.49 8.46 32.21
N SER A 229 6.81 9.56 31.87
CA SER A 229 5.73 9.55 30.87
C SER A 229 6.23 9.26 29.46
N SER A 230 7.50 9.52 29.17
CA SER A 230 8.13 9.25 27.88
C SER A 230 8.55 7.79 27.71
N ASP A 231 8.65 7.01 28.80
CA ASP A 231 8.99 5.57 28.78
C ASP A 231 7.92 4.74 29.54
N PRO A 232 6.72 4.55 28.93
CA PRO A 232 5.61 3.90 29.58
C PRO A 232 5.88 2.41 29.84
N TRP A 233 5.25 1.88 30.90
CA TRP A 233 5.30 0.47 31.26
C TRP A 233 3.89 -0.08 31.51
N PRO A 234 3.48 -1.20 30.88
CA PRO A 234 4.29 -2.08 30.03
C PRO A 234 4.81 -1.42 28.74
N VAL A 235 5.99 -1.88 28.29
CA VAL A 235 6.72 -1.32 27.16
C VAL A 235 5.98 -1.65 25.85
N PRO A 236 5.69 -0.64 25.01
CA PRO A 236 5.07 -0.83 23.70
C PRO A 236 5.87 -1.75 22.78
N ALA A 237 5.18 -2.49 21.91
CA ALA A 237 5.77 -3.50 21.03
C ALA A 237 6.88 -2.91 20.13
N ALA A 238 6.65 -1.74 19.54
CA ALA A 238 7.61 -1.03 18.70
C ALA A 238 8.93 -0.71 19.45
N LYS A 239 8.84 -0.16 20.67
CA LYS A 239 10.01 0.13 21.51
C LYS A 239 10.77 -1.13 21.92
N LEU A 240 10.03 -2.21 22.18
CA LEU A 240 10.62 -3.48 22.55
C LEU A 240 11.35 -4.13 21.37
N ARG A 241 10.80 -4.00 20.16
CA ARG A 241 11.44 -4.43 18.91
C ARG A 241 12.75 -3.67 18.68
N THR A 242 12.75 -2.34 18.79
CA THR A 242 13.95 -1.51 18.56
C THR A 242 15.02 -1.72 19.62
N ARG A 243 14.68 -1.56 20.92
CA ARG A 243 15.66 -1.60 22.04
C ARG A 243 16.11 -3.00 22.45
N TYR A 244 15.23 -3.99 22.36
CA TYR A 244 15.49 -5.33 22.91
C TYR A 244 15.67 -6.40 21.81
N GLY A 245 14.87 -6.28 20.74
CA GLY A 245 14.86 -7.15 19.57
C GLY A 245 15.86 -6.82 18.49
N TYR A 246 16.61 -5.71 18.58
CA TYR A 246 17.44 -5.21 17.48
C TYR A 246 16.67 -5.10 16.16
N GLY A 247 15.46 -4.55 16.24
CA GLY A 247 14.59 -4.34 15.09
C GLY A 247 13.75 -5.54 14.69
N SER A 248 13.69 -6.63 15.47
CA SER A 248 12.84 -7.76 15.09
C SER A 248 12.13 -8.49 16.20
N TRP A 249 10.86 -8.79 15.95
CA TRP A 249 10.02 -9.55 16.88
C TRP A 249 10.53 -10.97 17.11
N GLU A 250 11.07 -11.62 16.07
CA GLU A 250 11.68 -12.94 16.25
C GLU A 250 12.84 -12.90 17.26
N SER A 251 13.68 -11.87 17.16
CA SER A 251 14.83 -11.68 18.05
C SER A 251 14.39 -11.34 19.47
N VAL A 252 13.30 -10.58 19.62
CA VAL A 252 12.61 -10.37 20.91
C VAL A 252 12.23 -11.72 21.52
N LEU A 253 11.42 -12.52 20.82
CA LEU A 253 10.91 -13.79 21.34
C LEU A 253 12.06 -14.75 21.70
N LYS A 254 13.04 -14.89 20.80
CA LYS A 254 14.20 -15.76 21.00
C LYS A 254 15.01 -15.38 22.24
N SER A 255 15.15 -14.08 22.52
CA SER A 255 15.86 -13.60 23.72
C SER A 255 15.12 -13.90 25.03
N ALA A 256 13.81 -14.11 24.97
CA ALA A 256 12.98 -14.58 26.08
C ALA A 256 12.82 -16.10 26.15
N GLY A 257 13.42 -16.85 25.20
CA GLY A 257 13.31 -18.31 25.11
C GLY A 257 12.05 -18.79 24.39
N MET A 258 11.29 -17.89 23.77
CA MET A 258 10.12 -18.18 22.93
C MET A 258 10.53 -18.35 21.47
N ARG A 259 9.57 -18.79 20.64
CA ARG A 259 9.73 -18.98 19.20
C ARG A 259 8.57 -18.33 18.49
N LEU A 260 8.81 -17.82 17.28
CA LEU A 260 7.74 -17.43 16.39
C LEU A 260 6.94 -18.69 16.00
N MET A 261 5.62 -18.69 16.19
CA MET A 261 4.79 -19.88 15.89
C MET A 261 4.49 -20.02 14.41
N SER A 262 4.21 -18.92 13.73
CA SER A 262 3.94 -18.91 12.30
C SER A 262 4.22 -17.52 11.73
N TYR A 263 4.42 -17.49 10.41
CA TYR A 263 4.87 -16.30 9.68
C TYR A 263 3.76 -15.25 9.50
N ASP A 264 2.51 -15.67 9.34
CA ASP A 264 1.30 -14.85 9.36
C ASP A 264 1.13 -14.05 10.67
N GLN A 265 1.86 -14.41 11.72
CA GLN A 265 1.85 -13.74 13.01
C GLN A 265 3.02 -12.77 13.21
N ARG A 266 3.87 -12.58 12.19
CA ARG A 266 5.03 -11.70 12.24
C ARG A 266 4.63 -10.22 12.16
N PHE A 267 3.66 -9.92 11.30
CA PHE A 267 3.09 -8.59 11.12
C PHE A 267 1.58 -8.66 11.36
N SER A 268 1.07 -7.68 12.08
CA SER A 268 -0.35 -7.42 12.27
C SER A 268 -0.88 -6.52 11.15
N GLU A 269 -2.20 -6.45 10.97
CA GLU A 269 -2.82 -5.49 10.02
C GLU A 269 -2.28 -4.07 10.22
N VAL A 270 -2.11 -3.65 11.46
CA VAL A 270 -1.60 -2.31 11.78
C VAL A 270 -0.15 -2.14 11.35
N ASP A 271 0.65 -3.19 11.34
CA ASP A 271 2.04 -3.11 10.87
C ASP A 271 2.12 -2.93 9.35
N TYR A 272 1.18 -3.52 8.60
CA TYR A 272 1.05 -3.29 7.15
C TYR A 272 0.60 -1.85 6.87
N LEU A 273 -0.43 -1.37 7.57
CA LEU A 273 -0.92 0.00 7.46
C LEU A 273 0.15 1.02 7.82
N GLU A 274 0.82 0.86 8.96
CA GLU A 274 1.86 1.79 9.42
C GLU A 274 3.05 1.82 8.46
N ALA A 275 3.44 0.68 7.88
CA ALA A 275 4.51 0.63 6.89
C ALA A 275 4.12 1.37 5.59
N LEU A 276 2.89 1.20 5.13
CA LEU A 276 2.37 1.87 3.93
C LEU A 276 2.19 3.37 4.16
N ASP A 277 1.66 3.78 5.32
CA ASP A 277 1.46 5.19 5.72
C ASP A 277 2.76 5.98 5.79
N ARG A 278 3.78 5.40 6.44
CA ARG A 278 5.10 6.02 6.49
C ARG A 278 5.73 6.14 5.10
N PHE A 279 5.57 5.12 4.26
CA PHE A 279 6.07 5.16 2.89
C PHE A 279 5.34 6.20 2.03
N THR A 280 4.01 6.27 2.09
CA THR A 280 3.23 7.25 1.33
C THR A 280 3.51 8.67 1.78
N GLU A 281 3.65 8.91 3.09
CA GLU A 281 4.07 10.20 3.65
C GLU A 281 5.45 10.62 3.11
N ASP A 282 6.44 9.72 3.14
CA ASP A 282 7.77 9.98 2.59
C ASP A 282 7.72 10.27 1.08
N CYS A 283 6.90 9.52 0.32
CA CYS A 283 6.70 9.76 -1.10
C CYS A 283 6.08 11.13 -1.41
N ILE A 284 5.05 11.53 -0.65
CA ILE A 284 4.40 12.84 -0.78
C ILE A 284 5.39 13.96 -0.47
N ASN A 285 6.14 13.82 0.62
CA ASN A 285 7.12 14.81 1.07
C ASN A 285 8.26 15.02 0.05
N LEU A 286 8.69 13.95 -0.60
CA LEU A 286 9.79 13.96 -1.58
C LEU A 286 9.32 14.16 -3.03
N GLY A 287 8.01 14.14 -3.30
CA GLY A 287 7.44 14.24 -4.64
C GLY A 287 7.81 13.06 -5.55
N ILE A 288 8.00 11.87 -4.98
CA ILE A 288 8.41 10.65 -5.70
C ILE A 288 7.23 9.69 -5.87
N PRO A 289 7.20 8.87 -6.93
CA PRO A 289 6.09 7.96 -7.19
C PRO A 289 6.01 6.83 -6.16
N MET A 290 4.80 6.36 -5.88
CA MET A 290 4.53 5.25 -4.94
C MET A 290 4.54 3.91 -5.68
N ASN A 291 5.72 3.44 -6.11
CA ASN A 291 5.86 2.18 -6.85
C ASN A 291 6.60 1.10 -6.03
N ILE A 292 6.50 -0.15 -6.50
CA ILE A 292 7.09 -1.34 -5.84
C ILE A 292 8.60 -1.20 -5.70
N GLU A 293 9.26 -0.65 -6.71
CA GLU A 293 10.72 -0.46 -6.73
C GLU A 293 11.17 0.46 -5.58
N LEU A 294 10.54 1.63 -5.45
CA LEU A 294 10.84 2.60 -4.41
C LEU A 294 10.43 2.10 -3.03
N TYR A 295 9.39 1.26 -2.93
CA TYR A 295 9.06 0.60 -1.67
C TYR A 295 10.11 -0.41 -1.23
N ASP A 296 10.62 -1.26 -2.14
CA ASP A 296 11.71 -2.20 -1.80
C ASP A 296 12.98 -1.43 -1.36
N GLN A 297 13.30 -0.33 -2.04
CA GLN A 297 14.37 0.59 -1.62
C GLN A 297 14.13 1.17 -0.22
N TRP A 298 12.92 1.68 0.03
CA TRP A 298 12.53 2.25 1.30
C TRP A 298 12.61 1.23 2.44
N ILE A 299 12.22 -0.02 2.21
CA ILE A 299 12.39 -1.11 3.18
C ILE A 299 13.86 -1.35 3.50
N MET A 300 14.76 -1.27 2.52
CA MET A 300 16.19 -1.44 2.78
C MET A 300 16.74 -0.31 3.64
N ALA A 301 16.30 0.93 3.42
CA ALA A 301 16.59 2.06 4.29
C ALA A 301 16.06 1.84 5.71
N GLU A 302 14.80 1.44 5.86
CA GLU A 302 14.20 1.11 7.16
C GLU A 302 14.96 -0.02 7.87
N ALA A 303 15.37 -1.06 7.13
CA ALA A 303 16.16 -2.16 7.65
C ALA A 303 17.55 -1.71 8.13
N ALA A 304 18.17 -0.74 7.45
CA ALA A 304 19.45 -0.14 7.84
C ALA A 304 19.36 0.66 9.16
N VAL A 305 18.18 1.17 9.51
CA VAL A 305 17.89 1.83 10.80
C VAL A 305 17.18 0.93 11.83
N LYS A 306 17.19 -0.39 11.60
CA LYS A 306 16.61 -1.42 12.49
C LYS A 306 15.08 -1.35 12.61
N ASN A 307 14.41 -0.85 11.60
CA ASN A 307 12.97 -1.01 11.45
C ASN A 307 12.69 -2.22 10.55
N GLU A 308 11.75 -3.07 10.97
CA GLU A 308 11.32 -4.23 10.22
C GLU A 308 9.94 -3.94 9.64
N CYS A 309 9.89 -3.82 8.31
CA CYS A 309 8.69 -3.61 7.53
C CYS A 309 8.36 -4.88 6.72
N PRO A 310 7.08 -5.11 6.36
CA PRO A 310 6.71 -6.15 5.41
C PRO A 310 7.38 -5.90 4.05
N SER A 311 7.84 -6.95 3.37
CA SER A 311 8.34 -6.87 1.99
C SER A 311 7.26 -6.44 1.00
N ALA A 312 7.64 -5.92 -0.17
CA ALA A 312 6.65 -5.62 -1.22
C ALA A 312 5.79 -6.86 -1.58
N VAL A 313 6.40 -8.04 -1.59
CA VAL A 313 5.72 -9.31 -1.86
C VAL A 313 4.80 -9.71 -0.70
N GLU A 314 5.20 -9.45 0.55
CA GLU A 314 4.35 -9.60 1.74
C GLU A 314 3.11 -8.71 1.64
N VAL A 315 3.28 -7.43 1.27
CA VAL A 315 2.19 -6.46 1.08
C VAL A 315 1.23 -6.92 -0.01
N ILE A 316 1.74 -7.30 -1.18
CA ILE A 316 0.89 -7.75 -2.31
C ILE A 316 0.16 -9.06 -1.95
N ARG A 317 0.82 -9.98 -1.25
CA ARG A 317 0.19 -11.23 -0.78
C ARG A 317 -0.95 -10.95 0.21
N HIS A 318 -0.83 -9.90 1.00
CA HIS A 318 -1.81 -9.51 2.02
C HIS A 318 -3.01 -8.77 1.43
N TYR A 319 -2.79 -7.76 0.60
CA TYR A 319 -3.85 -6.92 0.03
C TYR A 319 -4.37 -7.37 -1.34
N GLY A 320 -3.65 -8.26 -2.04
CA GLY A 320 -4.01 -8.77 -3.37
C GLY A 320 -3.18 -8.15 -4.50
N SER A 321 -2.98 -6.83 -4.45
CA SER A 321 -2.19 -6.06 -5.41
C SER A 321 -1.50 -4.86 -4.74
N TRP A 322 -0.55 -4.24 -5.46
CA TRP A 322 0.11 -3.02 -4.99
C TRP A 322 -0.86 -1.83 -4.95
N ASP A 323 -1.72 -1.70 -5.96
CA ASP A 323 -2.71 -0.62 -6.04
C ASP A 323 -3.73 -0.69 -4.89
N GLU A 324 -4.24 -1.90 -4.59
CA GLU A 324 -5.13 -2.11 -3.43
C GLU A 324 -4.46 -1.78 -2.10
N ALA A 325 -3.15 -2.04 -1.96
CA ALA A 325 -2.41 -1.69 -0.75
C ALA A 325 -2.31 -0.17 -0.55
N ILE A 326 -2.05 0.60 -1.61
CA ILE A 326 -1.98 2.06 -1.53
C ILE A 326 -3.36 2.68 -1.26
N GLU A 327 -4.43 2.15 -1.85
CA GLU A 327 -5.80 2.62 -1.62
C GLU A 327 -6.27 2.48 -0.17
N VAL A 328 -5.71 1.53 0.58
CA VAL A 328 -6.04 1.34 2.00
C VAL A 328 -5.55 2.49 2.87
N VAL A 329 -4.41 3.11 2.52
CA VAL A 329 -3.79 4.18 3.32
C VAL A 329 -4.07 5.57 2.78
N LEU A 330 -4.22 5.68 1.46
CA LEU A 330 -4.76 6.87 0.81
C LEU A 330 -6.14 6.53 0.23
N PRO A 331 -7.16 6.34 1.10
CA PRO A 331 -8.52 6.19 0.64
C PRO A 331 -8.89 7.44 -0.14
N ARG A 332 -9.43 7.26 -1.35
CA ARG A 332 -9.99 8.38 -2.13
C ARG A 332 -11.05 9.04 -1.25
N ASP A 333 -10.85 10.30 -0.88
CA ASP A 333 -11.63 10.98 0.16
C ASP A 333 -13.15 10.80 -0.02
N LEU A 334 -13.80 10.37 1.07
CA LEU A 334 -15.23 10.57 1.30
C LEU A 334 -15.46 12.04 1.64
N GLU A 335 -16.42 12.66 0.97
CA GLU A 335 -16.90 14.03 1.19
C GLU A 335 -17.03 14.36 2.70
N SER A 336 -16.18 15.27 3.21
CA SER A 336 -16.44 16.00 4.44
C SER A 336 -16.88 17.43 4.09
N ASP A 337 -18.18 17.69 4.20
CA ASP A 337 -18.83 19.00 4.13
C ASP A 337 -18.46 19.89 5.34
N GLU A 338 -17.19 20.27 5.49
CA GLU A 338 -16.83 21.38 6.37
C GLU A 338 -16.15 22.48 5.57
N GLU A 339 -16.89 23.57 5.37
CA GLU A 339 -16.40 24.83 4.80
C GLU A 339 -15.11 25.24 5.53
N PRO A 340 -14.02 25.54 4.80
CA PRO A 340 -12.83 26.08 5.44
C PRO A 340 -13.13 27.49 5.93
N ASP A 341 -13.26 27.62 7.25
CA ASP A 341 -13.30 28.91 7.94
C ASP A 341 -12.08 29.73 7.50
N SER A 342 -12.37 30.87 6.91
CA SER A 342 -11.39 31.81 6.38
C SER A 342 -10.52 32.37 7.50
N HIS A 343 -9.37 31.75 7.75
CA HIS A 343 -8.24 32.41 8.39
C HIS A 343 -7.08 32.51 7.40
N GLU A 344 -7.00 33.68 6.76
CA GLU A 344 -5.80 34.18 6.08
C GLU A 344 -4.58 34.07 7.01
N PHE A 345 -3.77 33.02 6.82
CA PHE A 345 -2.39 33.00 7.29
C PHE A 345 -1.48 33.35 6.13
N HIS A 346 -1.10 34.62 6.10
CA HIS A 346 -0.15 35.17 5.14
C HIS A 346 1.29 34.78 5.58
N TRP A 347 1.85 33.73 4.97
CA TRP A 347 3.30 33.52 5.00
C TRP A 347 3.91 34.15 3.76
N GLY A 348 4.41 35.37 3.92
CA GLY A 348 5.31 35.97 2.93
C GLY A 348 6.74 35.54 3.20
N PHE A 349 7.38 34.89 2.22
CA PHE A 349 8.83 34.95 1.98
C PHE A 349 9.10 34.65 0.49
N PRO A 350 10.25 35.11 -0.08
CA PRO A 350 10.21 35.84 -1.33
C PRO A 350 11.22 35.26 -2.34
N PHE A 351 10.80 34.46 -3.31
CA PHE A 351 11.58 34.26 -4.55
C PHE A 351 10.67 33.89 -5.73
N GLY A 352 10.79 34.67 -6.81
CA GLY A 352 10.66 34.20 -8.20
C GLY A 352 9.27 33.82 -8.72
N PHE A 353 8.45 34.82 -9.03
CA PHE A 353 7.28 34.68 -9.91
C PHE A 353 7.72 34.24 -11.32
N GLU A 354 7.27 33.06 -11.79
CA GLU A 354 6.89 32.79 -13.19
C GLU A 354 6.28 31.38 -13.43
N ASP A 355 6.40 30.41 -12.51
CA ASP A 355 5.99 29.00 -12.76
C ASP A 355 4.62 28.57 -12.20
N GLU A 356 3.95 29.43 -11.44
CA GLU A 356 2.72 29.08 -10.70
C GLU A 356 1.50 28.88 -11.63
N SER A 357 1.50 29.55 -12.79
CA SER A 357 0.38 29.50 -13.73
C SER A 357 0.29 28.17 -14.50
N LEU A 358 1.42 27.48 -14.70
CA LEU A 358 1.44 26.15 -15.30
C LEU A 358 0.95 25.10 -14.29
N ALA A 359 1.47 25.13 -13.07
CA ALA A 359 1.05 24.23 -11.99
C ALA A 359 -0.45 24.34 -11.66
N ILE A 360 -1.01 25.56 -11.62
CA ILE A 360 -2.45 25.77 -11.37
C ILE A 360 -3.30 25.22 -12.52
N ASN A 361 -2.85 25.37 -13.78
CA ASN A 361 -3.58 24.88 -14.94
C ASN A 361 -3.48 23.36 -15.09
N GLU A 362 -2.34 22.79 -14.74
CA GLU A 362 -2.10 21.35 -14.73
C GLU A 362 -2.90 20.68 -13.61
N ALA A 363 -2.91 21.26 -12.40
CA ALA A 363 -3.76 20.83 -11.30
C ALA A 363 -5.27 20.94 -11.63
N LYS A 364 -5.70 22.01 -12.31
CA LYS A 364 -7.10 22.13 -12.80
C LYS A 364 -7.43 21.10 -13.87
N SER A 365 -6.50 20.79 -14.76
CA SER A 365 -6.72 19.79 -15.81
C SER A 365 -6.72 18.36 -15.27
N GLN A 366 -5.92 18.09 -14.24
CA GLN A 366 -5.91 16.83 -13.49
C GLN A 366 -7.22 16.66 -12.72
N ARG A 367 -7.67 17.69 -11.98
CA ARG A 367 -8.97 17.69 -11.29
C ARG A 367 -10.14 17.43 -12.24
N ALA A 368 -10.20 18.16 -13.36
CA ALA A 368 -11.25 17.93 -14.35
C ALA A 368 -11.23 16.49 -14.90
N THR A 369 -10.05 15.89 -15.06
CA THR A 369 -9.93 14.50 -15.54
C THR A 369 -10.37 13.49 -14.50
N GLU A 370 -10.08 13.74 -13.22
CA GLU A 370 -10.52 12.91 -12.10
C GLU A 370 -12.05 12.99 -11.90
N GLU A 371 -12.66 14.17 -12.03
CA GLU A 371 -14.12 14.34 -11.96
C GLU A 371 -14.85 13.50 -13.02
N TRP A 372 -14.33 13.48 -14.26
CA TRP A 372 -14.87 12.64 -15.33
C TRP A 372 -14.65 11.14 -15.06
N LYS A 373 -13.57 10.76 -14.37
CA LYS A 373 -13.29 9.37 -13.99
C LYS A 373 -14.26 8.93 -12.88
N GLN A 374 -14.41 9.74 -11.84
CA GLN A 374 -15.34 9.51 -10.73
C GLN A 374 -16.80 9.40 -11.20
N ALA A 375 -17.25 10.29 -12.10
CA ALA A 375 -18.59 10.17 -12.70
C ALA A 375 -18.77 8.84 -13.45
N GLY A 376 -17.73 8.36 -14.13
CA GLY A 376 -17.74 7.07 -14.81
C GLY A 376 -17.81 5.89 -13.84
N GLU A 377 -17.08 5.94 -12.73
CA GLU A 377 -17.11 4.91 -11.67
C GLU A 377 -18.49 4.84 -10.99
N LEU A 378 -19.08 5.99 -10.62
CA LEU A 378 -20.40 6.06 -10.00
C LEU A 378 -21.51 5.53 -10.91
N ILE A 379 -21.51 5.95 -12.19
CA ILE A 379 -22.46 5.45 -13.19
C ILE A 379 -22.29 3.94 -13.41
N GLY A 380 -21.04 3.44 -13.44
CA GLY A 380 -20.74 2.02 -13.56
C GLY A 380 -21.24 1.19 -12.37
N GLN A 381 -21.04 1.69 -11.15
CA GLN A 381 -21.56 1.06 -9.93
C GLN A 381 -23.09 1.03 -9.88
N LEU A 382 -23.75 2.09 -10.37
CA LEU A 382 -25.21 2.12 -10.49
C LEU A 382 -25.67 1.05 -11.47
N LEU A 383 -25.12 1.02 -12.69
CA LEU A 383 -25.46 0.02 -13.71
C LEU A 383 -25.22 -1.43 -13.23
N ALA A 384 -24.19 -1.66 -12.41
CA ALA A 384 -23.90 -2.97 -11.83
C ALA A 384 -24.95 -3.46 -10.81
N LYS A 385 -25.63 -2.53 -10.14
CA LYS A 385 -26.64 -2.84 -9.12
C LYS A 385 -28.07 -2.83 -9.67
N MET A 386 -28.26 -2.43 -10.93
CA MET A 386 -29.58 -2.29 -11.53
C MET A 386 -30.15 -3.65 -11.94
N PRO A 387 -31.49 -3.83 -11.81
CA PRO A 387 -32.16 -5.02 -12.32
C PRO A 387 -32.11 -5.03 -13.86
N TRP A 388 -32.24 -6.22 -14.45
CA TRP A 388 -32.13 -6.45 -15.90
C TRP A 388 -33.20 -5.71 -16.74
N ASN A 389 -34.32 -5.28 -16.13
CA ASN A 389 -35.37 -4.46 -16.75
C ASN A 389 -35.25 -2.96 -16.41
N GLY A 390 -34.16 -2.55 -15.76
CA GLY A 390 -33.86 -1.17 -15.43
C GLY A 390 -33.16 -0.44 -16.57
N PHE A 391 -33.25 0.88 -16.58
CA PHE A 391 -32.39 1.74 -17.41
C PHE A 391 -31.90 2.94 -16.62
N LEU A 392 -30.66 3.34 -16.89
CA LEU A 392 -30.07 4.57 -16.41
C LEU A 392 -30.09 5.60 -17.53
N ARG A 393 -30.57 6.81 -17.24
CA ARG A 393 -30.48 7.96 -18.14
C ARG A 393 -29.55 9.01 -17.52
N VAL A 394 -28.57 9.47 -18.29
CA VAL A 394 -27.61 10.49 -17.90
C VAL A 394 -27.84 11.71 -18.79
N GLU A 395 -28.23 12.82 -18.21
CA GLU A 395 -28.45 14.10 -18.90
C GLU A 395 -27.38 15.11 -18.49
N TYR A 396 -27.05 16.03 -19.39
CA TYR A 396 -26.10 17.10 -19.13
C TYR A 396 -26.83 18.44 -19.04
N ASP A 397 -26.72 19.11 -17.89
CA ASP A 397 -27.25 20.45 -17.69
C ASP A 397 -26.50 21.44 -18.62
N GLY A 398 -27.21 21.95 -19.63
CA GLY A 398 -26.73 23.01 -20.51
C GLY A 398 -27.10 24.41 -19.99
N ASP A 399 -26.69 25.45 -20.71
CA ASP A 399 -27.12 26.82 -20.44
C ASP A 399 -28.64 26.95 -20.64
N GLU A 400 -29.29 27.84 -19.87
CA GLU A 400 -30.76 27.95 -19.75
C GLU A 400 -31.52 28.20 -21.07
N GLU A 401 -30.82 28.58 -22.15
CA GLU A 401 -31.39 28.85 -23.48
C GLU A 401 -31.61 27.60 -24.35
N ILE A 402 -31.05 26.43 -23.98
CA ILE A 402 -31.13 25.21 -24.79
C ILE A 402 -32.29 24.32 -24.32
N THR A 403 -33.25 24.06 -25.21
CA THR A 403 -34.46 23.28 -24.90
C THR A 403 -34.23 21.77 -24.85
N THR A 404 -33.22 21.26 -25.57
CA THR A 404 -32.91 19.82 -25.64
C THR A 404 -31.49 19.57 -25.17
N ARG A 405 -31.33 18.77 -24.11
CA ARG A 405 -30.04 18.56 -23.43
C ARG A 405 -29.30 17.33 -23.98
N PRO A 406 -27.96 17.32 -24.00
CA PRO A 406 -27.21 16.10 -24.28
C PRO A 406 -27.59 15.02 -23.28
N TYR A 407 -27.85 13.81 -23.76
CA TYR A 407 -28.12 12.68 -22.89
C TYR A 407 -27.46 11.40 -23.42
N ALA A 408 -27.28 10.47 -22.50
CA ALA A 408 -26.90 9.10 -22.73
C ALA A 408 -27.78 8.16 -21.92
N GLN A 409 -27.86 6.90 -22.33
CA GLN A 409 -28.62 5.86 -21.63
C GLN A 409 -27.77 4.60 -21.49
N GLY A 410 -27.92 3.90 -20.38
CA GLY A 410 -27.37 2.56 -20.16
C GLY A 410 -28.47 1.60 -19.73
N THR A 411 -28.60 0.49 -20.44
CA THR A 411 -29.53 -0.59 -20.09
C THR A 411 -28.73 -1.88 -19.82
N PRO A 412 -28.79 -2.45 -18.60
CA PRO A 412 -28.20 -3.75 -18.32
C PRO A 412 -28.83 -4.87 -19.19
N SER A 413 -28.01 -5.80 -19.65
CA SER A 413 -28.37 -6.96 -20.48
C SER A 413 -27.64 -8.21 -19.95
N ALA A 414 -28.03 -9.40 -20.41
CA ALA A 414 -27.37 -10.65 -20.05
C ALA A 414 -25.89 -10.73 -20.48
N ASP A 415 -25.51 -9.97 -21.51
CA ASP A 415 -24.17 -9.96 -22.13
C ASP A 415 -23.38 -8.65 -21.88
N GLY A 416 -23.82 -7.83 -20.93
CA GLY A 416 -23.16 -6.58 -20.53
C GLY A 416 -24.16 -5.42 -20.44
N VAL A 417 -23.73 -4.22 -20.80
CA VAL A 417 -24.58 -3.02 -20.82
C VAL A 417 -24.69 -2.50 -22.23
N TRP A 418 -25.92 -2.25 -22.65
CA TRP A 418 -26.25 -1.52 -23.87
C TRP A 418 -26.20 -0.03 -23.59
N CYS A 419 -25.29 0.69 -24.25
CA CYS A 419 -25.10 2.12 -24.05
C CYS A 419 -25.55 2.90 -25.29
N GLU A 420 -26.25 4.01 -25.08
CA GLU A 420 -26.68 4.94 -26.12
C GLU A 420 -26.24 6.37 -25.81
N ILE A 421 -25.94 7.16 -26.85
CA ILE A 421 -25.72 8.61 -26.77
C ILE A 421 -26.60 9.27 -27.80
N VAL A 422 -27.27 10.35 -27.40
CA VAL A 422 -28.16 11.12 -28.27
C VAL A 422 -27.49 11.42 -29.62
N SER A 423 -28.22 11.21 -30.72
CA SER A 423 -27.76 11.54 -32.07
C SER A 423 -28.17 12.94 -32.51
N GLU A 424 -27.63 13.35 -33.64
CA GLU A 424 -27.89 14.64 -34.28
C GLU A 424 -29.32 14.78 -34.77
N GLN A 425 -30.06 13.67 -34.86
CA GLN A 425 -31.48 13.67 -35.18
C GLN A 425 -32.32 14.29 -34.05
N TYR A 426 -31.94 14.05 -32.79
CA TYR A 426 -32.65 14.56 -31.61
C TYR A 426 -31.97 15.77 -30.98
N LEU A 427 -30.65 15.94 -31.16
CA LEU A 427 -29.91 17.11 -30.72
C LEU A 427 -29.01 17.62 -31.85
N PRO A 428 -29.50 18.58 -32.66
CA PRO A 428 -28.80 19.09 -33.84
C PRO A 428 -27.40 19.61 -33.50
N THR A 429 -26.43 19.37 -34.39
CA THR A 429 -25.04 19.82 -34.20
C THR A 429 -24.89 21.34 -34.08
N ALA A 430 -25.86 22.10 -34.60
CA ALA A 430 -25.90 23.56 -34.47
C ALA A 430 -26.25 24.01 -33.04
N GLU A 431 -27.01 23.21 -32.28
CA GLU A 431 -27.35 23.47 -30.88
C GLU A 431 -26.29 22.91 -29.94
N TRP A 432 -25.82 21.68 -30.19
CA TRP A 432 -24.75 21.08 -29.39
C TRP A 432 -23.80 20.24 -30.25
N PRO A 433 -22.47 20.49 -30.19
CA PRO A 433 -21.51 19.83 -31.06
C PRO A 433 -21.39 18.32 -30.80
N ILE A 434 -21.00 17.59 -31.85
CA ILE A 434 -20.71 16.15 -31.77
C ILE A 434 -19.44 15.82 -32.57
N ASP A 435 -18.65 14.88 -32.07
CA ASP A 435 -17.44 14.35 -32.68
C ASP A 435 -17.65 12.92 -33.16
N ARG A 436 -18.22 12.78 -34.37
CA ARG A 436 -18.52 11.47 -34.99
C ARG A 436 -17.28 10.59 -35.12
N ARG A 437 -16.14 11.21 -35.47
CA ARG A 437 -14.87 10.50 -35.68
C ARG A 437 -14.35 9.88 -34.39
N TYR A 438 -14.50 10.58 -33.26
CA TYR A 438 -14.15 10.02 -31.95
C TYR A 438 -15.05 8.82 -31.61
N LEU A 439 -16.37 8.95 -31.81
CA LEU A 439 -17.34 7.90 -31.49
C LEU A 439 -17.06 6.62 -32.29
N GLU A 440 -16.91 6.73 -33.61
CA GLU A 440 -16.57 5.59 -34.48
C GLU A 440 -15.25 4.92 -34.09
N LYS A 441 -14.18 5.70 -33.85
CA LYS A 441 -12.88 5.16 -33.41
C LYS A 441 -12.93 4.49 -32.04
N SER A 442 -13.85 4.93 -31.18
CA SER A 442 -14.04 4.39 -29.82
C SER A 442 -15.02 3.21 -29.79
N GLY A 443 -15.39 2.69 -30.96
CA GLY A 443 -16.24 1.51 -31.11
C GLY A 443 -17.73 1.77 -30.93
N TRP A 444 -18.20 3.00 -31.13
CA TRP A 444 -19.64 3.30 -31.21
C TRP A 444 -20.15 3.11 -32.64
N SER A 445 -21.31 2.50 -32.76
CA SER A 445 -22.04 2.35 -34.03
C SER A 445 -22.89 3.58 -34.30
N ALA A 446 -22.90 4.03 -35.55
CA ALA A 446 -23.69 5.16 -36.00
C ALA A 446 -25.21 4.87 -35.90
N PRO A 447 -26.05 5.91 -35.73
CA PRO A 447 -27.50 5.79 -35.76
C PRO A 447 -28.02 5.20 -37.07
N ASP A 448 -29.09 4.40 -36.99
CA ASP A 448 -29.80 3.83 -38.14
C ASP A 448 -31.33 3.88 -37.94
N GLU A 449 -32.10 3.27 -38.87
CA GLU A 449 -33.56 3.24 -38.82
C GLU A 449 -34.13 2.44 -37.62
N GLU A 450 -33.33 1.54 -37.04
CA GLU A 450 -33.72 0.70 -35.91
C GLU A 450 -33.38 1.38 -34.57
N VAL A 451 -32.17 1.92 -34.46
CA VAL A 451 -31.65 2.61 -33.28
C VAL A 451 -31.18 4.02 -33.68
N PRO A 452 -31.99 5.06 -33.42
CA PRO A 452 -31.72 6.41 -33.90
C PRO A 452 -30.70 7.17 -33.03
N ASN A 453 -30.04 6.51 -32.08
CA ASN A 453 -28.94 7.04 -31.26
C ASN A 453 -27.61 6.35 -31.60
N TRP A 454 -26.50 6.97 -31.23
CA TRP A 454 -25.20 6.29 -31.27
C TRP A 454 -25.21 5.18 -30.23
N ARG A 455 -24.82 3.96 -30.60
CA ARG A 455 -24.92 2.81 -29.71
C ARG A 455 -23.61 2.08 -29.53
N LYS A 456 -23.44 1.46 -28.36
CA LYS A 456 -22.36 0.54 -28.05
C LYS A 456 -22.93 -0.64 -27.27
N GLU A 457 -22.77 -1.83 -27.83
CA GLU A 457 -23.40 -3.06 -27.35
C GLU A 457 -22.38 -3.89 -26.55
N ARG A 458 -22.85 -4.75 -25.65
CA ARG A 458 -22.01 -5.69 -24.87
C ARG A 458 -20.88 -5.03 -24.08
N VAL A 459 -21.10 -3.82 -23.58
CA VAL A 459 -20.06 -3.15 -22.79
C VAL A 459 -19.96 -3.84 -21.42
N PRO A 460 -18.79 -4.28 -20.97
CA PRO A 460 -18.65 -4.87 -19.64
C PRO A 460 -19.18 -3.92 -18.57
N THR A 461 -19.88 -4.44 -17.57
CA THR A 461 -20.58 -3.63 -16.55
C THR A 461 -19.64 -2.66 -15.82
N GLY A 462 -18.40 -3.09 -15.53
CA GLY A 462 -17.37 -2.24 -14.92
C GLY A 462 -16.84 -1.12 -15.84
N GLU A 463 -17.01 -1.25 -17.16
CA GLU A 463 -16.57 -0.25 -18.15
C GLU A 463 -17.70 0.64 -18.68
N ALA A 464 -18.96 0.23 -18.48
CA ALA A 464 -20.14 0.87 -19.06
C ALA A 464 -20.29 2.34 -18.66
N GLY A 465 -20.04 2.67 -17.39
CA GLY A 465 -20.10 4.05 -16.93
C GLY A 465 -19.01 4.93 -17.55
N HIS A 466 -17.77 4.43 -17.64
CA HIS A 466 -16.70 5.14 -18.34
C HIS A 466 -16.96 5.25 -19.86
N ALA A 467 -17.64 4.28 -20.47
CA ALA A 467 -18.02 4.37 -21.88
C ALA A 467 -19.03 5.51 -22.11
N ILE A 468 -20.09 5.57 -21.30
CA ILE A 468 -21.12 6.62 -21.32
C ILE A 468 -20.49 8.00 -21.11
N VAL A 469 -19.68 8.15 -20.07
CA VAL A 469 -19.09 9.43 -19.69
C VAL A 469 -18.08 9.92 -20.72
N ARG A 470 -17.19 9.05 -21.22
CA ARG A 470 -16.26 9.42 -22.31
C ARG A 470 -17.02 9.77 -23.59
N GLY A 471 -18.13 9.09 -23.84
CA GLY A 471 -19.03 9.40 -24.93
C GLY A 471 -19.65 10.80 -24.84
N LEU A 472 -20.12 11.20 -23.66
CA LEU A 472 -20.62 12.55 -23.42
C LEU A 472 -19.50 13.60 -23.46
N ARG A 473 -18.36 13.33 -22.79
CA ARG A 473 -17.21 14.25 -22.72
C ARG A 473 -16.57 14.50 -24.09
N HIS A 474 -16.21 13.45 -24.81
CA HIS A 474 -15.43 13.58 -26.05
C HIS A 474 -16.33 13.49 -27.28
N GLY A 475 -17.36 12.63 -27.26
CA GLY A 475 -18.30 12.49 -28.37
C GLY A 475 -19.28 13.65 -28.45
N ARG A 476 -19.88 14.09 -27.32
CA ARG A 476 -20.76 15.28 -27.28
C ARG A 476 -20.10 16.53 -26.73
N ARG A 477 -18.77 16.53 -26.55
CA ARG A 477 -17.99 17.71 -26.12
C ARG A 477 -18.52 18.38 -24.84
N CYS A 478 -19.10 17.58 -23.95
CA CYS A 478 -19.47 18.02 -22.61
C CYS A 478 -18.17 18.35 -21.83
N LYS A 479 -18.13 19.50 -21.14
CA LYS A 479 -16.87 20.06 -20.61
C LYS A 479 -16.70 19.91 -19.11
N ASP A 480 -17.80 19.82 -18.38
CA ASP A 480 -17.84 19.85 -16.91
C ASP A 480 -18.64 18.66 -16.38
N ALA A 481 -17.96 17.73 -15.70
CA ALA A 481 -18.58 16.52 -15.18
C ALA A 481 -19.68 16.82 -14.14
N ASN A 482 -19.57 17.96 -13.42
CA ASN A 482 -20.51 18.34 -12.37
C ASN A 482 -21.89 18.76 -12.90
N LYS A 483 -22.01 18.96 -14.22
CA LYS A 483 -23.28 19.20 -14.90
C LYS A 483 -24.00 17.92 -15.31
N LEU A 484 -23.41 16.74 -15.06
CA LEU A 484 -24.12 15.48 -15.24
C LEU A 484 -25.21 15.34 -14.18
N ARG A 485 -26.38 14.92 -14.63
CA ARG A 485 -27.52 14.49 -13.82
C ARG A 485 -27.89 13.11 -14.30
N TRP A 486 -28.26 12.21 -13.40
CA TRP A 486 -28.74 10.90 -13.82
C TRP A 486 -29.99 10.50 -13.06
N SER A 487 -30.82 9.72 -13.73
CA SER A 487 -32.04 9.14 -13.19
C SER A 487 -32.12 7.67 -13.61
N THR A 488 -32.68 6.86 -12.73
CA THR A 488 -32.95 5.44 -12.98
C THR A 488 -34.44 5.24 -13.18
N GLY A 489 -34.80 4.37 -14.12
CA GLY A 489 -36.17 3.91 -14.32
C GLY A 489 -36.22 2.41 -14.54
N GLU A 490 -37.43 1.87 -14.55
CA GLU A 490 -37.69 0.48 -14.90
C GLU A 490 -38.69 0.43 -16.05
N PHE A 491 -38.49 -0.50 -16.97
CA PHE A 491 -39.47 -0.74 -18.02
C PHE A 491 -40.65 -1.57 -17.48
N PRO A 492 -41.88 -1.32 -17.94
CA PRO A 492 -43.04 -2.11 -17.52
C PRO A 492 -42.85 -3.59 -17.88
N SER A 493 -43.22 -4.47 -16.94
CA SER A 493 -43.19 -5.92 -17.14
C SER A 493 -44.50 -6.39 -17.80
N GLY A 494 -44.44 -7.03 -18.98
CA GLY A 494 -45.61 -7.67 -19.60
C GLY A 494 -45.49 -7.90 -21.10
N PRO A 495 -46.34 -8.72 -21.74
CA PRO A 495 -46.30 -8.91 -23.19
C PRO A 495 -47.14 -7.84 -23.91
N GLY A 496 -46.46 -6.85 -24.52
CA GLY A 496 -47.02 -5.83 -25.42
C GLY A 496 -47.82 -4.71 -24.72
N PRO A 497 -48.51 -3.85 -25.51
CA PRO A 497 -47.88 -2.84 -26.36
C PRO A 497 -47.05 -1.78 -25.59
N ASP A 498 -47.06 -1.78 -24.25
CA ASP A 498 -46.23 -0.90 -23.41
C ASP A 498 -45.28 -1.72 -22.49
N GLY A 499 -45.18 -3.05 -22.71
CA GLY A 499 -44.39 -4.02 -21.95
C GLY A 499 -43.51 -4.86 -22.86
N GLY A 500 -42.19 -4.78 -22.62
CA GLY A 500 -41.15 -5.22 -23.55
C GLY A 500 -40.58 -6.63 -23.31
N VAL A 501 -39.26 -6.75 -23.50
CA VAL A 501 -38.53 -8.01 -23.72
C VAL A 501 -38.74 -9.01 -22.59
N THR A 502 -39.17 -10.24 -22.93
CA THR A 502 -39.34 -11.31 -21.93
C THR A 502 -37.99 -11.84 -21.45
N ILE A 503 -37.94 -12.49 -20.28
CA ILE A 503 -36.71 -13.07 -19.72
C ILE A 503 -36.07 -14.04 -20.72
N GLU A 504 -36.87 -14.84 -21.45
CA GLU A 504 -36.34 -15.77 -22.44
C GLU A 504 -35.63 -15.03 -23.60
N ARG A 505 -36.20 -13.92 -24.07
CA ARG A 505 -35.59 -13.10 -25.14
C ARG A 505 -34.39 -12.31 -24.64
N ALA A 506 -34.41 -11.85 -23.39
CA ALA A 506 -33.27 -11.20 -22.75
C ALA A 506 -32.06 -12.16 -22.59
N LEU A 507 -32.31 -13.43 -22.27
CA LEU A 507 -31.28 -14.46 -22.22
C LEU A 507 -30.72 -14.83 -23.62
N GLU A 508 -31.46 -14.54 -24.68
CA GLU A 508 -31.01 -14.66 -26.08
C GLU A 508 -30.24 -13.42 -26.58
N GLY A 509 -30.05 -12.41 -25.71
CA GLY A 509 -29.31 -11.19 -26.00
C GLY A 509 -30.18 -10.03 -26.52
N GLU A 510 -31.50 -10.14 -26.45
CA GLU A 510 -32.40 -9.06 -26.81
C GLU A 510 -32.51 -8.04 -25.68
N VAL A 511 -32.33 -6.75 -25.99
CA VAL A 511 -32.28 -5.68 -24.97
C VAL A 511 -33.57 -4.88 -24.98
N GLN A 512 -34.11 -4.60 -23.79
CA GLN A 512 -35.27 -3.72 -23.65
C GLN A 512 -34.84 -2.25 -23.81
N ASN A 513 -35.30 -1.60 -24.88
CA ASN A 513 -35.05 -0.19 -25.16
C ASN A 513 -36.37 0.60 -25.18
N LEU A 514 -36.27 1.93 -25.24
CA LEU A 514 -37.44 2.84 -25.24
C LEU A 514 -38.43 2.57 -26.40
N ARG A 515 -38.00 1.90 -27.47
CA ARG A 515 -38.84 1.56 -28.62
C ARG A 515 -39.66 0.29 -28.42
N ASN A 516 -39.13 -0.67 -27.65
CA ASN A 516 -39.80 -1.94 -27.35
C ASN A 516 -40.62 -1.87 -26.05
N ALA A 517 -40.57 -0.74 -25.35
CA ALA A 517 -41.32 -0.45 -24.13
C ALA A 517 -42.41 0.63 -24.31
N ALA A 518 -42.67 1.06 -25.55
CA ALA A 518 -43.60 2.12 -25.92
C ALA A 518 -44.60 1.69 -26.98
#